data_AF-A0A433CYE9-F1
#
_entry.id   AF-A0A433CYE9-F1
#
_cell.length_a   1.000
_cell.length_b   1.000
_cell.length_c   1.000
_cell.angle_alpha   90.00
_cell.angle_beta   90.00
_cell.angle_gamma   90.00
#
_symmetry.space_group_name_H-M   'P 1'
#
loop_
_entity.id
_entity.type
_entity.pdbx_description
1 polymer ?
#
loop_
_entity_poly.entity_id
_entity_poly.type
_entity_poly.pdbx_seq_one_letter_code
_entity_poly.pdbx_strand_id
1 'polypeptide(L)'
;MDSYYKVLTPEEKVQARAKYVINNHNFDHPSAFDHDILFEALAKLKKGKSVEIPIYNFATHSRETKTKTIYGANVIIFEGIFALYDKKIMELMDLKIFVDTDADIRLARRLKRDISERGRDVQGVLQQYTRFVKSSFDDYIKPTLKNADVIIPRGLENAVAIDLITKHIQRQLKERLNSLRWDQARMPVGEALPETVVVLEPTNQIKGIHTILRDHTTSRDDFIFYAERLSTLVIERSLAELPFDNYTVTTPVNVEYHGKKLTKQARCIS
;
A
#
# COMPACT_ATOMS: atom_id res chain seq x y z
N MET A 1 -4.15 2.02 -11.02
CA MET A 1 -3.24 2.20 -12.19
C MET A 1 -3.20 3.66 -12.67
N ASP A 2 -4.32 4.36 -12.56
CA ASP A 2 -4.57 5.73 -13.05
C ASP A 2 -3.50 6.79 -12.74
N SER A 3 -2.80 6.68 -11.61
CA SER A 3 -1.67 7.57 -11.28
C SER A 3 -0.57 7.60 -12.35
N TYR A 4 -0.43 6.55 -13.16
CA TYR A 4 0.66 6.35 -14.10
C TYR A 4 0.29 6.67 -15.55
N TYR A 5 -0.80 7.41 -15.80
CA TYR A 5 -1.02 8.02 -17.11
C TYR A 5 0.19 8.87 -17.54
N LYS A 6 0.52 8.82 -18.83
CA LYS A 6 1.52 9.70 -19.43
C LYS A 6 1.06 11.15 -19.42
N VAL A 7 2.02 12.07 -19.33
CA VAL A 7 1.75 13.49 -19.48
C VAL A 7 1.60 13.78 -20.96
N LEU A 8 0.47 14.36 -21.36
CA LEU A 8 0.20 14.70 -22.74
C LEU A 8 1.16 15.78 -23.25
N THR A 9 1.55 15.68 -24.53
CA THR A 9 2.27 16.75 -25.22
C THR A 9 1.38 17.99 -25.39
N PRO A 10 1.94 19.18 -25.68
CA PRO A 10 1.14 20.37 -25.94
C PRO A 10 0.07 20.16 -27.03
N GLU A 11 0.39 19.43 -28.09
CA GLU A 11 -0.52 19.10 -29.19
C GLU A 11 -1.66 18.17 -28.73
N GLU A 12 -1.33 17.14 -27.95
CA GLU A 12 -2.31 16.21 -27.38
C GLU A 12 -3.21 16.90 -26.34
N LYS A 13 -2.69 17.87 -25.58
CA LYS A 13 -3.50 18.69 -24.66
C LYS A 13 -4.52 19.53 -25.41
N VAL A 14 -4.17 20.07 -26.57
CA VAL A 14 -5.12 20.80 -27.42
C VAL A 14 -6.22 19.86 -27.91
N GLN A 15 -5.87 18.65 -28.34
CA GLN A 15 -6.82 17.62 -28.75
C GLN A 15 -7.70 17.09 -27.60
N ALA A 16 -7.20 17.10 -26.36
CA ALA A 16 -7.94 16.66 -25.17
C ALA A 16 -8.81 17.77 -24.54
N ARG A 17 -8.43 19.05 -24.69
CA ARG A 17 -9.12 20.19 -24.04
C ARG A 17 -10.14 20.90 -24.90
N ALA A 18 -10.20 20.62 -26.19
CA ALA A 18 -11.10 21.32 -27.08
C ALA A 18 -12.56 21.01 -26.72
N LYS A 19 -13.21 21.97 -26.03
CA LYS A 19 -14.57 21.90 -25.49
C LYS A 19 -15.65 21.57 -26.55
N TYR A 20 -15.31 21.72 -27.83
CA TYR A 20 -16.17 21.46 -29.00
C TYR A 20 -15.50 20.58 -30.08
N VAL A 21 -14.27 20.09 -29.84
CA VAL A 21 -13.59 19.14 -30.74
C VAL A 21 -13.35 17.86 -29.94
N ILE A 22 -14.08 16.83 -30.35
CA ILE A 22 -13.98 15.42 -29.99
C ILE A 22 -12.69 15.09 -29.22
N ASN A 23 -12.81 14.57 -27.98
CA ASN A 23 -11.71 13.99 -27.18
C ASN A 23 -10.91 13.00 -28.04
N ASN A 24 -9.91 13.46 -28.79
CA ASN A 24 -9.32 12.69 -29.89
C ASN A 24 -8.16 11.81 -29.42
N HIS A 25 -7.83 11.88 -28.13
CA HIS A 25 -6.77 11.10 -27.52
C HIS A 25 -7.32 9.85 -26.83
N ASN A 26 -6.78 8.68 -27.19
CA ASN A 26 -7.23 7.40 -26.66
C ASN A 26 -6.54 7.06 -25.32
N PHE A 27 -7.14 7.49 -24.21
CA PHE A 27 -6.70 7.13 -22.86
C PHE A 27 -6.92 5.64 -22.50
N ASP A 28 -7.66 4.91 -23.33
CA ASP A 28 -7.93 3.50 -23.17
C ASP A 28 -6.98 2.66 -24.06
N HIS A 29 -5.85 3.20 -24.53
CA HIS A 29 -4.81 2.42 -25.22
C HIS A 29 -3.64 2.09 -24.27
N PRO A 30 -3.02 0.90 -24.35
CA PRO A 30 -1.91 0.54 -23.46
C PRO A 30 -0.76 1.55 -23.44
N SER A 31 -0.48 2.24 -24.55
CA SER A 31 0.58 3.25 -24.64
C SER A 31 0.33 4.52 -23.81
N ALA A 32 -0.91 4.74 -23.33
CA ALA A 32 -1.29 5.90 -22.52
C ALA A 32 -0.72 5.85 -21.09
N PHE A 33 -0.15 4.71 -20.68
CA PHE A 33 0.41 4.50 -19.35
C PHE A 33 1.93 4.33 -19.38
N ASP A 34 2.60 4.80 -18.34
CA ASP A 34 4.02 4.54 -18.08
C ASP A 34 4.19 3.21 -17.34
N HIS A 35 4.18 2.10 -18.09
CA HIS A 35 4.31 0.75 -17.54
C HIS A 35 5.65 0.52 -16.84
N ASP A 36 6.74 1.14 -17.30
CA ASP A 36 8.06 0.98 -16.67
C ASP A 36 8.10 1.61 -15.27
N ILE A 37 7.60 2.85 -15.11
CA ILE A 37 7.53 3.53 -13.81
C ILE A 37 6.59 2.76 -12.86
N LEU A 38 5.48 2.25 -13.40
CA LEU A 38 4.53 1.42 -12.66
C LEU A 38 5.17 0.11 -12.20
N PHE A 39 5.90 -0.59 -13.07
CA PHE A 39 6.62 -1.81 -12.74
C PHE A 39 7.66 -1.57 -11.64
N GLU A 40 8.46 -0.51 -11.76
CA GLU A 40 9.46 -0.15 -10.74
C GLU A 40 8.81 0.12 -9.37
N ALA A 41 7.67 0.82 -9.36
CA ALA A 41 6.91 1.08 -8.14
C ALA A 41 6.43 -0.23 -7.51
N LEU A 42 5.80 -1.12 -8.28
CA LEU A 42 5.32 -2.41 -7.79
C LEU A 42 6.47 -3.31 -7.31
N ALA A 43 7.60 -3.32 -8.02
CA ALA A 43 8.79 -4.09 -7.65
C ALA A 43 9.42 -3.58 -6.33
N LYS A 44 9.42 -2.26 -6.09
CA LYS A 44 9.85 -1.68 -4.81
C LYS A 44 8.89 -2.04 -3.68
N LEU A 45 7.59 -1.91 -3.90
CA LEU A 45 6.58 -2.29 -2.91
C LEU A 45 6.64 -3.78 -2.55
N LYS A 46 6.86 -4.67 -3.55
CA LYS A 46 7.05 -6.12 -3.31
C LYS A 46 8.26 -6.43 -2.44
N LYS A 47 9.29 -5.58 -2.45
CA LYS A 47 10.48 -5.66 -1.58
C LYS A 47 10.29 -4.96 -0.23
N GLY A 48 9.09 -4.50 0.10
CA GLY A 48 8.79 -3.79 1.35
C GLY A 48 9.34 -2.36 1.41
N LYS A 49 9.84 -1.81 0.29
CA LYS A 49 10.35 -0.43 0.24
C LYS A 49 9.21 0.56 0.05
N SER A 50 9.36 1.76 0.62
CA SER A 50 8.42 2.85 0.37
C SER A 50 8.53 3.34 -1.07
N VAL A 51 7.41 3.82 -1.61
CA VAL A 51 7.32 4.36 -2.97
C VAL A 51 6.48 5.63 -2.97
N GLU A 52 6.91 6.60 -3.77
CA GLU A 52 6.11 7.78 -4.09
C GLU A 52 5.27 7.52 -5.33
N ILE A 53 3.94 7.54 -5.15
CA ILE A 53 2.99 7.38 -6.24
C ILE A 53 2.60 8.77 -6.75
N PRO A 54 2.71 9.03 -8.07
CA PRO A 54 2.28 10.28 -8.65
C PRO A 54 0.76 10.48 -8.49
N ILE A 55 0.34 11.74 -8.37
CA ILE A 55 -1.08 12.10 -8.41
C ILE A 55 -1.39 12.59 -9.82
N TYR A 56 -2.32 11.93 -10.52
CA TYR A 56 -2.74 12.32 -11.87
C TYR A 56 -4.03 13.12 -11.81
N ASN A 57 -4.02 14.30 -12.45
CA ASN A 57 -5.17 15.17 -12.52
C ASN A 57 -5.88 15.01 -13.87
N PHE A 58 -7.07 14.39 -13.83
CA PHE A 58 -7.89 14.12 -15.01
C PHE A 58 -8.48 15.36 -15.67
N ALA A 59 -8.58 16.49 -14.97
CA ALA A 59 -9.08 17.74 -15.54
C ALA A 59 -7.98 18.44 -16.36
N THR A 60 -6.73 18.39 -15.89
CA THR A 60 -5.60 19.06 -16.56
C THR A 60 -4.81 18.14 -17.50
N HIS A 61 -5.03 16.83 -17.42
CA HIS A 61 -4.28 15.76 -18.10
C HIS A 61 -2.77 15.81 -17.82
N SER A 62 -2.42 15.99 -16.54
CA SER A 62 -1.04 16.13 -16.09
C SER A 62 -0.81 15.51 -14.71
N ARG A 63 0.44 15.19 -14.39
CA ARG A 63 0.85 14.84 -13.02
C ARG A 63 1.00 16.10 -12.17
N GLU A 64 0.57 16.01 -10.92
CA GLU A 64 0.82 17.06 -9.93
C GLU A 64 2.25 16.97 -9.38
N THR A 65 2.74 18.06 -8.81
CA THR A 65 4.04 18.09 -8.11
C THR A 65 4.01 17.29 -6.82
N LYS A 66 2.84 17.16 -6.20
CA LYS A 66 2.64 16.39 -4.98
C LYS A 66 2.56 14.89 -5.31
N THR A 67 3.24 14.09 -4.51
CA THR A 67 3.17 12.62 -4.56
C THR A 67 2.46 12.08 -3.33
N LYS A 68 1.99 10.83 -3.43
CA LYS A 68 1.45 10.06 -2.31
C LYS A 68 2.45 8.98 -1.92
N THR A 69 3.03 9.08 -0.74
CA THR A 69 3.93 8.05 -0.22
C THR A 69 3.12 6.85 0.26
N ILE A 70 3.48 5.66 -0.23
CA ILE A 70 2.99 4.38 0.29
C ILE A 70 4.15 3.65 0.96
N TYR A 71 3.95 3.27 2.21
CA TYR A 71 4.87 2.46 3.00
C TYR A 71 4.55 0.98 2.82
N GLY A 72 5.55 0.11 3.06
CA GLY A 72 5.43 -1.34 2.87
C GLY A 72 4.14 -1.89 3.50
N ALA A 73 3.38 -2.65 2.70
CA ALA A 73 2.12 -3.26 3.10
C ALA A 73 2.20 -4.78 2.93
N ASN A 74 1.58 -5.52 3.84
CA ASN A 74 1.55 -6.99 3.77
C ASN A 74 0.67 -7.50 2.62
N VAL A 75 -0.28 -6.67 2.17
CA VAL A 75 -1.14 -6.90 1.00
C VAL A 75 -1.12 -5.66 0.15
N ILE A 76 -0.86 -5.83 -1.15
CA ILE A 76 -0.91 -4.76 -2.14
C ILE A 76 -2.00 -5.13 -3.15
N ILE A 77 -3.03 -4.30 -3.27
CA ILE A 77 -4.06 -4.44 -4.29
C ILE A 77 -3.70 -3.50 -5.42
N PHE A 78 -3.30 -4.07 -6.56
CA PHE A 78 -3.07 -3.32 -7.79
C PHE A 78 -4.28 -3.48 -8.71
N GLU A 79 -4.96 -2.37 -8.99
CA GLU A 79 -6.15 -2.31 -9.84
C GLU A 79 -5.89 -1.48 -11.10
N GLY A 80 -6.65 -1.77 -12.17
CA GLY A 80 -6.69 -0.98 -13.39
C GLY A 80 -7.21 -1.77 -14.59
N ILE A 81 -7.68 -1.07 -15.62
CA ILE A 81 -8.21 -1.69 -16.85
C ILE A 81 -7.17 -2.53 -17.61
N PHE A 82 -5.88 -2.25 -17.42
CA PHE A 82 -4.76 -2.97 -18.03
C PHE A 82 -3.89 -3.70 -17.00
N ALA A 83 -4.41 -3.97 -15.80
CA ALA A 83 -3.62 -4.61 -14.75
C ALA A 83 -3.05 -5.99 -15.17
N LEU A 84 -3.78 -6.72 -16.02
CA LEU A 84 -3.39 -8.04 -16.53
C LEU A 84 -2.85 -8.01 -17.97
N TYR A 85 -2.40 -6.83 -18.45
CA TYR A 85 -1.89 -6.65 -19.81
C TYR A 85 -0.38 -6.91 -19.89
N ASP A 86 0.42 -6.22 -19.06
CA ASP A 86 1.88 -6.30 -19.10
C ASP A 86 2.40 -7.55 -18.37
N LYS A 87 3.21 -8.35 -19.07
CA LYS A 87 3.75 -9.60 -18.55
C LYS A 87 4.65 -9.41 -17.33
N LYS A 88 5.51 -8.38 -17.33
CA LYS A 88 6.43 -8.12 -16.22
C LYS A 88 5.65 -7.78 -14.95
N ILE A 89 4.56 -7.03 -15.08
CA ILE A 89 3.68 -6.70 -13.96
C ILE A 89 2.97 -7.95 -13.44
N MET A 90 2.45 -8.81 -14.34
CA MET A 90 1.78 -10.05 -13.93
C MET A 90 2.69 -11.03 -13.19
N GLU A 91 3.98 -11.11 -13.56
CA GLU A 91 4.98 -11.93 -12.87
C GLU A 91 5.23 -11.47 -11.41
N LEU A 92 4.86 -10.23 -11.06
CA LEU A 92 4.92 -9.74 -9.69
C LEU A 92 3.69 -10.15 -8.86
N MET A 93 2.59 -10.58 -9.47
CA MET A 93 1.33 -10.85 -8.79
C MET A 93 1.25 -12.28 -8.25
N ASP A 94 0.76 -12.41 -7.01
CA ASP A 94 0.47 -13.72 -6.40
C ASP A 94 -0.94 -14.24 -6.77
N LEU A 95 -1.88 -13.33 -7.06
CA LEU A 95 -3.27 -13.63 -7.43
C LEU A 95 -3.77 -12.62 -8.47
N LYS A 96 -4.31 -13.12 -9.59
CA LYS A 96 -4.80 -12.33 -10.73
C LYS A 96 -6.30 -12.48 -10.84
N ILE A 97 -7.04 -11.39 -10.70
CA ILE A 97 -8.50 -11.38 -10.71
C ILE A 97 -8.99 -10.53 -11.88
N PHE A 98 -9.94 -11.07 -12.65
CA PHE A 98 -10.68 -10.30 -13.65
C PHE A 98 -12.14 -10.16 -13.21
N VAL A 99 -12.64 -8.93 -13.14
CA VAL A 99 -14.05 -8.66 -12.82
C VAL A 99 -14.83 -8.58 -14.12
N ASP A 100 -15.66 -9.59 -14.38
CA ASP A 100 -16.45 -9.67 -15.60
C ASP A 100 -17.87 -9.12 -15.38
N THR A 101 -18.29 -8.25 -16.28
CA THR A 101 -19.60 -7.58 -16.23
C THR A 101 -19.98 -7.16 -17.64
N ASP A 102 -21.25 -7.36 -17.98
CA ASP A 102 -21.78 -7.05 -19.31
C ASP A 102 -21.54 -5.59 -19.72
N ALA A 103 -21.34 -5.39 -21.02
CA ALA A 103 -20.90 -4.12 -21.57
C ALA A 103 -21.92 -2.98 -21.36
N ASP A 104 -23.20 -3.31 -21.42
CA ASP A 104 -24.34 -2.42 -21.17
C ASP A 104 -24.41 -1.97 -19.70
N ILE A 105 -24.24 -2.90 -18.75
CA ILE A 105 -24.16 -2.60 -17.31
C ILE A 105 -22.95 -1.69 -17.03
N ARG A 106 -21.78 -2.01 -17.61
CA ARG A 106 -20.58 -1.16 -17.49
C ARG A 106 -20.80 0.23 -18.08
N LEU A 107 -21.45 0.32 -19.23
CA LEU A 107 -21.77 1.59 -19.89
C LEU A 107 -22.73 2.43 -19.05
N ALA A 108 -23.80 1.84 -18.52
CA ALA A 108 -24.76 2.51 -17.66
C ALA A 108 -24.10 3.07 -16.38
N ARG A 109 -23.25 2.25 -15.72
CA ARG A 109 -22.47 2.69 -14.56
C ARG A 109 -21.49 3.82 -14.92
N ARG A 110 -20.83 3.73 -16.07
CA ARG A 110 -19.93 4.79 -16.58
C ARG A 110 -20.66 6.09 -16.86
N LEU A 111 -21.82 6.05 -17.54
CA LEU A 111 -22.63 7.23 -17.80
C LEU A 111 -23.00 7.92 -16.49
N LYS A 112 -23.56 7.18 -15.53
CA LYS A 112 -23.96 7.71 -14.23
C LYS A 112 -22.79 8.44 -13.56
N ARG A 113 -21.63 7.76 -13.45
CA ARG A 113 -20.42 8.31 -12.82
C ARG A 113 -19.88 9.55 -13.54
N ASP A 114 -19.69 9.48 -14.86
CA ASP A 114 -19.07 10.58 -15.62
C ASP A 114 -19.99 11.83 -15.66
N ILE A 115 -21.32 11.65 -15.60
CA ILE A 115 -22.27 12.77 -15.50
C ILE A 115 -22.28 13.35 -14.08
N SER A 116 -22.47 12.52 -13.04
CA SER A 116 -22.66 13.00 -11.66
C SER A 116 -21.38 13.49 -11.00
N GLU A 117 -20.25 12.82 -11.25
CA GLU A 117 -18.99 13.10 -10.54
C GLU A 117 -18.02 13.96 -11.37
N ARG A 118 -18.12 13.95 -12.71
CA ARG A 118 -17.18 14.63 -13.61
C ARG A 118 -17.82 15.72 -14.47
N GLY A 119 -19.13 15.94 -14.36
CA GLY A 119 -19.84 17.01 -15.08
C GLY A 119 -19.80 16.88 -16.61
N ARG A 120 -19.69 15.65 -17.14
CA ARG A 120 -19.63 15.42 -18.59
C ARG A 120 -21.01 15.32 -19.22
N ASP A 121 -21.09 15.76 -20.47
CA ASP A 121 -22.29 15.61 -21.30
C ASP A 121 -22.50 14.16 -21.77
N VAL A 122 -23.77 13.73 -21.85
CA VAL A 122 -24.18 12.38 -22.24
C VAL A 122 -23.66 12.03 -23.63
N GLN A 123 -23.80 12.93 -24.61
CA GLN A 123 -23.38 12.67 -25.97
C GLN A 123 -21.86 12.51 -26.04
N GLY A 124 -21.11 13.34 -25.32
CA GLY A 124 -19.65 13.24 -25.23
C GLY A 124 -19.18 11.90 -24.69
N VAL A 125 -19.84 11.38 -23.64
CA VAL A 125 -19.52 10.05 -23.06
C VAL A 125 -19.81 8.92 -24.05
N LEU A 126 -20.96 8.95 -24.72
CA LEU A 126 -21.34 7.92 -25.69
C LEU A 126 -20.44 7.92 -26.93
N GLN A 127 -20.08 9.09 -27.45
CA GLN A 127 -19.14 9.21 -28.56
C GLN A 127 -17.76 8.66 -28.18
N GLN A 128 -17.22 9.03 -27.01
CA GLN A 128 -15.95 8.49 -26.54
C GLN A 128 -16.00 6.97 -26.38
N TYR A 129 -17.10 6.46 -25.82
CA TYR A 129 -17.28 5.02 -25.62
C TYR A 129 -17.25 4.25 -26.94
N THR A 130 -18.03 4.71 -27.92
CA THR A 130 -18.18 4.05 -29.21
C THR A 130 -16.90 4.14 -30.04
N ARG A 131 -16.20 5.27 -29.96
CA ARG A 131 -15.01 5.53 -30.77
C ARG A 131 -13.74 4.86 -30.24
N PHE A 132 -13.55 4.85 -28.92
CA PHE A 132 -12.28 4.39 -28.32
C PHE A 132 -12.49 3.24 -27.36
N VAL A 133 -13.32 3.44 -26.33
CA VAL A 133 -13.40 2.52 -25.18
C VAL A 133 -13.79 1.11 -25.58
N LYS A 134 -14.79 0.96 -26.47
CA LYS A 134 -15.28 -0.35 -26.90
C LYS A 134 -14.20 -1.12 -27.67
N SER A 135 -13.59 -0.50 -28.67
CA SER A 135 -12.50 -1.12 -29.44
C SER A 135 -11.33 -1.47 -28.52
N SER A 136 -10.89 -0.51 -27.70
CA SER A 136 -9.81 -0.74 -26.73
C SER A 136 -10.09 -1.89 -25.77
N PHE A 137 -11.35 -2.04 -25.34
CA PHE A 137 -11.75 -3.16 -24.51
C PHE A 137 -11.64 -4.48 -25.26
N ASP A 138 -12.20 -4.57 -26.46
CA ASP A 138 -12.20 -5.80 -27.26
C ASP A 138 -10.78 -6.20 -27.71
N ASP A 139 -9.94 -5.24 -28.06
CA ASP A 139 -8.61 -5.45 -28.63
C ASP A 139 -7.54 -5.74 -27.55
N TYR A 140 -7.61 -5.07 -26.40
CA TYR A 140 -6.53 -5.09 -25.41
C TYR A 140 -6.95 -5.57 -24.01
N ILE A 141 -8.18 -5.33 -23.56
CA ILE A 141 -8.61 -5.67 -22.20
C ILE A 141 -9.19 -7.08 -22.14
N LYS A 142 -10.19 -7.37 -22.96
CA LYS A 142 -10.90 -8.65 -23.00
C LYS A 142 -9.96 -9.85 -23.22
N PRO A 143 -8.93 -9.78 -24.08
CA PRO A 143 -7.98 -10.89 -24.23
C PRO A 143 -7.18 -11.20 -22.96
N THR A 144 -7.06 -10.27 -22.01
CA THR A 144 -6.35 -10.49 -20.74
C THR A 144 -7.14 -11.35 -19.75
N LEU A 145 -8.42 -11.62 -20.02
CA LEU A 145 -9.25 -12.52 -19.22
C LEU A 145 -8.61 -13.91 -19.09
N LYS A 146 -7.90 -14.39 -20.12
CA LYS A 146 -7.16 -15.66 -20.11
C LYS A 146 -5.98 -15.69 -19.13
N ASN A 147 -5.51 -14.52 -18.69
CA ASN A 147 -4.38 -14.40 -17.75
C ASN A 147 -4.86 -14.40 -16.29
N ALA A 148 -6.17 -14.37 -16.04
CA ALA A 148 -6.73 -14.34 -14.69
C ALA A 148 -6.74 -15.73 -14.07
N ASP A 149 -6.41 -15.81 -12.78
CA ASP A 149 -6.58 -17.03 -11.98
C ASP A 149 -8.04 -17.19 -11.56
N VAL A 150 -8.75 -16.08 -11.35
CA VAL A 150 -10.16 -16.05 -10.93
C VAL A 150 -10.94 -14.99 -11.72
N ILE A 151 -12.12 -15.37 -12.20
CA ILE A 151 -13.08 -14.46 -12.83
C ILE A 151 -14.26 -14.24 -11.88
N ILE A 152 -14.56 -12.99 -11.57
CA ILE A 152 -15.67 -12.61 -10.70
C ILE A 152 -16.79 -11.98 -11.52
N PRO A 153 -17.95 -12.64 -11.66
CA PRO A 153 -19.11 -12.01 -12.28
C PRO A 153 -19.75 -11.01 -11.31
N ARG A 154 -20.44 -10.01 -11.85
CA ARG A 154 -21.27 -9.01 -11.13
C ARG A 154 -20.50 -8.09 -10.16
N GLY A 155 -19.17 -8.17 -10.13
CA GLY A 155 -18.31 -7.26 -9.36
C GLY A 155 -18.74 -7.08 -7.91
N LEU A 156 -19.03 -5.83 -7.51
CA LEU A 156 -19.37 -5.45 -6.13
C LEU A 156 -20.63 -6.11 -5.58
N GLU A 157 -21.55 -6.56 -6.44
CA GLU A 157 -22.78 -7.22 -6.02
C GLU A 157 -22.55 -8.70 -5.62
N ASN A 158 -21.36 -9.25 -5.93
CA ASN A 158 -21.01 -10.62 -5.63
C ASN A 158 -20.33 -10.74 -4.26
N ALA A 159 -21.12 -10.54 -3.20
CA ALA A 159 -20.66 -10.63 -1.81
C ALA A 159 -19.96 -11.97 -1.49
N VAL A 160 -20.41 -13.07 -2.10
CA VAL A 160 -19.83 -14.41 -1.92
C VAL A 160 -18.40 -14.48 -2.47
N ALA A 161 -18.16 -13.95 -3.67
CA ALA A 161 -16.82 -13.91 -4.25
C ALA A 161 -15.87 -13.01 -3.46
N ILE A 162 -16.37 -11.86 -2.99
CA ILE A 162 -15.60 -10.94 -2.14
C ILE A 162 -15.19 -11.65 -0.85
N ASP A 163 -16.12 -12.30 -0.15
CA ASP A 163 -15.85 -13.05 1.08
C ASP A 163 -14.83 -14.18 0.86
N LEU A 164 -14.94 -14.92 -0.25
CA LEU A 164 -13.99 -15.98 -0.59
C LEU A 164 -12.56 -15.44 -0.79
N ILE A 165 -12.42 -14.30 -1.47
CA ILE A 165 -11.11 -13.65 -1.68
C ILE A 165 -10.57 -13.08 -0.37
N THR A 166 -11.42 -12.44 0.43
CA THR A 166 -11.02 -11.93 1.75
C THR A 166 -10.51 -13.05 2.65
N LYS A 167 -11.22 -14.18 2.71
CA LYS A 167 -10.78 -15.37 3.47
C LYS A 167 -9.49 -15.95 2.94
N HIS A 168 -9.33 -16.00 1.61
CA HIS A 168 -8.08 -16.47 0.99
C HIS A 168 -6.89 -15.58 1.38
N ILE A 169 -7.03 -14.26 1.27
CA ILE A 169 -5.98 -13.30 1.66
C ILE A 169 -5.65 -13.42 3.16
N GLN A 170 -6.67 -13.51 4.02
CA GLN A 170 -6.48 -13.67 5.46
C GLN A 170 -5.70 -14.95 5.81
N ARG A 171 -6.02 -16.06 5.15
CA ARG A 171 -5.30 -17.34 5.31
C ARG A 171 -3.84 -17.20 4.86
N GLN A 172 -3.60 -16.64 3.68
CA GLN A 172 -2.24 -16.44 3.15
C GLN A 172 -1.40 -15.54 4.06
N LEU A 173 -2.00 -14.48 4.61
CA LEU A 173 -1.32 -13.62 5.61
C LEU A 173 -0.96 -14.39 6.87
N LYS A 174 -1.86 -15.24 7.39
CA LYS A 174 -1.60 -16.03 8.60
C LYS A 174 -0.47 -17.04 8.39
N GLU A 175 -0.44 -17.71 7.25
CA GLU A 175 0.62 -18.64 6.87
C GLU A 175 1.97 -17.92 6.73
N ARG A 176 2.01 -16.78 6.04
CA ARG A 176 3.23 -15.96 5.89
C ARG A 176 3.71 -15.38 7.22
N LEU A 177 2.81 -14.95 8.11
CA LEU A 177 3.19 -14.44 9.44
C LEU A 177 3.87 -15.52 10.28
N ASN A 178 3.39 -16.76 10.20
CA ASN A 178 4.02 -17.89 10.86
C ASN A 178 5.42 -18.16 10.28
N SER A 179 5.60 -18.11 8.95
CA SER A 179 6.93 -18.24 8.31
C SER A 179 7.88 -17.11 8.71
N LEU A 180 7.42 -15.86 8.64
CA LEU A 180 8.21 -14.67 8.97
C LEU A 180 8.74 -14.71 10.41
N ARG A 181 7.94 -15.20 11.37
CA ARG A 181 8.41 -15.38 12.75
C ARG A 181 9.57 -16.38 12.85
N TRP A 182 9.50 -17.47 12.09
CA TRP A 182 10.59 -18.46 12.03
C TRP A 182 11.82 -17.93 11.30
N ASP A 183 11.63 -17.16 10.23
CA ASP A 183 12.72 -16.56 9.45
C ASP A 183 13.41 -15.44 10.24
N GLN A 184 12.65 -14.61 10.97
CA GLN A 184 13.19 -13.62 11.90
C GLN A 184 13.94 -14.27 13.07
N ALA A 185 13.47 -15.41 13.59
CA ALA A 185 14.19 -16.17 14.60
C ALA A 185 15.51 -16.79 14.07
N ARG A 186 15.65 -16.93 12.75
CA ARG A 186 16.82 -17.47 12.05
C ARG A 186 17.72 -16.41 11.44
N MET A 187 17.33 -15.13 11.44
CA MET A 187 18.19 -14.07 10.92
C MET A 187 19.48 -14.03 11.75
N PRO A 188 20.66 -14.18 11.11
CA PRO A 188 21.91 -14.06 11.83
C PRO A 188 22.00 -12.64 12.39
N VAL A 189 22.22 -12.56 13.71
CA VAL A 189 22.55 -11.31 14.41
C VAL A 189 23.96 -10.90 13.94
N GLY A 190 24.05 -10.27 12.77
CA GLY A 190 25.33 -10.01 12.10
C GLY A 190 25.35 -8.78 11.19
N GLU A 191 24.21 -8.13 10.92
CA GLU A 191 24.23 -6.78 10.37
C GLU A 191 24.53 -5.79 11.50
N ALA A 192 25.46 -4.85 11.25
CA ALA A 192 25.76 -3.79 12.20
C ALA A 192 24.47 -3.01 12.50
N LEU A 193 24.07 -3.00 13.76
CA LEU A 193 22.90 -2.26 14.19
C LEU A 193 23.11 -0.76 13.89
N PRO A 194 22.08 -0.04 13.41
CA PRO A 194 22.15 1.41 13.26
C PRO A 194 22.60 2.10 14.55
N GLU A 195 23.34 3.20 14.47
CA GLU A 195 23.80 3.97 15.66
C GLU A 195 22.65 4.49 16.55
N THR A 196 21.43 4.52 15.99
CA THR A 196 20.21 4.91 16.71
C THR A 196 19.62 3.79 17.56
N VAL A 197 20.13 2.56 17.48
CA VAL A 197 19.65 1.40 18.24
C VAL A 197 20.49 1.22 19.50
N VAL A 198 19.84 1.31 20.66
CA VAL A 198 20.46 0.99 21.95
C VAL A 198 20.06 -0.43 22.34
N VAL A 199 21.03 -1.33 22.45
CA VAL A 199 20.81 -2.72 22.86
C VAL A 199 20.75 -2.80 24.38
N LEU A 200 19.73 -3.48 24.92
CA LEU A 200 19.65 -3.82 26.34
C LEU A 200 20.87 -4.65 26.78
N GLU A 201 21.45 -4.30 27.93
CA GLU A 201 22.57 -5.06 28.47
C GLU A 201 22.17 -6.51 28.77
N PRO A 202 22.98 -7.52 28.37
CA PRO A 202 22.63 -8.92 28.52
C PRO A 202 22.86 -9.42 29.95
N THR A 203 22.05 -8.95 30.90
CA THR A 203 22.07 -9.38 32.30
C THR A 203 21.67 -10.85 32.46
N ASN A 204 22.00 -11.47 33.60
CA ASN A 204 21.57 -12.85 33.90
C ASN A 204 20.05 -13.00 33.87
N GLN A 205 19.30 -11.98 34.27
CA GLN A 205 17.85 -11.96 34.19
C GLN A 205 17.36 -12.02 32.73
N ILE A 206 17.90 -11.17 31.85
CA ILE A 206 17.53 -11.14 30.43
C ILE A 206 17.89 -12.46 29.74
N LYS A 207 19.07 -13.02 30.06
CA LYS A 207 19.46 -14.35 29.58
C LYS A 207 18.49 -15.43 30.03
N GLY A 208 18.08 -15.44 31.29
CA GLY A 208 17.09 -16.38 31.82
C GLY A 208 15.73 -16.26 31.12
N ILE A 209 15.25 -15.03 30.92
CA ILE A 209 14.01 -14.74 30.18
C ILE A 209 14.12 -15.26 28.73
N HIS A 210 15.24 -15.00 28.05
CA HIS A 210 15.46 -15.51 26.70
C HIS A 210 15.47 -17.04 26.63
N THR A 211 16.07 -17.72 27.61
CA THR A 211 16.07 -19.18 27.66
C THR A 211 14.64 -19.71 27.70
N ILE A 212 13.78 -19.15 28.56
CA ILE A 212 12.38 -19.55 28.67
C ILE A 212 11.62 -19.26 27.37
N LEU A 213 11.72 -18.02 26.87
CA LEU A 213 11.00 -17.62 25.64
C LEU A 213 11.43 -18.38 24.39
N ARG A 214 12.63 -18.96 24.38
CA ARG A 214 13.16 -19.74 23.25
C ARG A 214 13.01 -21.25 23.42
N ASP A 215 12.61 -21.73 24.60
CA ASP A 215 12.34 -23.15 24.81
C ASP A 215 10.96 -23.53 24.26
N HIS A 216 10.96 -24.42 23.28
CA HIS A 216 9.75 -24.97 22.65
C HIS A 216 8.81 -25.72 23.62
N THR A 217 9.28 -26.14 24.79
CA THR A 217 8.45 -26.80 25.82
C THR A 217 7.74 -25.82 26.75
N THR A 218 8.01 -24.52 26.63
CA THR A 218 7.45 -23.48 27.50
C THR A 218 5.94 -23.38 27.37
N SER A 219 5.25 -23.32 28.52
CA SER A 219 3.80 -23.19 28.56
C SER A 219 3.34 -21.85 27.98
N ARG A 220 2.08 -21.78 27.52
CA ARG A 220 1.52 -20.52 26.99
C ARG A 220 1.51 -19.41 28.04
N ASP A 221 1.19 -19.75 29.29
CA ASP A 221 1.06 -18.77 30.36
C ASP A 221 2.43 -18.22 30.77
N ASP A 222 3.44 -19.10 30.88
CA ASP A 222 4.83 -18.69 31.12
C ASP A 222 5.37 -17.83 29.97
N PHE A 223 5.09 -18.23 28.72
CA PHE A 223 5.51 -17.45 27.56
C PHE A 223 4.95 -16.02 27.61
N ILE A 224 3.65 -15.87 27.89
CA ILE A 224 3.01 -14.55 28.01
C ILE A 224 3.65 -13.75 29.14
N PHE A 225 3.77 -14.34 30.33
CA PHE A 225 4.33 -13.68 31.50
C PHE A 225 5.75 -13.16 31.27
N TYR A 226 6.63 -14.00 30.72
CA TYR A 226 8.03 -13.63 30.48
C TYR A 226 8.20 -12.69 29.28
N ALA A 227 7.31 -12.75 28.28
CA ALA A 227 7.32 -11.81 27.16
C ALA A 227 6.88 -10.40 27.59
N GLU A 228 5.86 -10.31 28.45
CA GLU A 228 5.45 -9.05 29.08
C GLU A 228 6.57 -8.50 29.95
N ARG A 229 7.22 -9.36 30.75
CA ARG A 229 8.36 -8.95 31.59
C ARG A 229 9.52 -8.40 30.77
N LEU A 230 9.86 -9.03 29.64
CA LEU A 230 10.88 -8.53 28.73
C LEU A 230 10.47 -7.16 28.14
N SER A 231 9.21 -7.03 27.73
CA SER A 231 8.68 -5.78 27.17
C SER A 231 8.74 -4.63 28.18
N THR A 232 8.46 -4.89 29.46
CA THR A 232 8.61 -3.89 30.53
C THR A 232 10.06 -3.43 30.65
N LEU A 233 11.03 -4.34 30.65
CA LEU A 233 12.46 -4.00 30.73
C LEU A 233 12.91 -3.13 29.54
N VAL A 234 12.44 -3.45 28.33
CA VAL A 234 12.68 -2.63 27.14
C VAL A 234 12.12 -1.23 27.32
N ILE A 235 10.87 -1.11 27.76
CA ILE A 235 10.21 0.20 27.95
C ILE A 235 10.91 1.01 29.06
N GLU A 236 11.24 0.40 30.20
CA GLU A 236 11.93 1.08 31.30
C GLU A 236 13.28 1.64 30.84
N ARG A 237 14.07 0.83 30.12
CA ARG A 237 15.33 1.30 29.54
C ARG A 237 15.09 2.37 28.49
N SER A 238 14.01 2.25 27.72
CA SER A 238 13.63 3.24 26.71
C SER A 238 13.35 4.61 27.30
N LEU A 239 12.61 4.63 28.41
CA LEU A 239 12.27 5.86 29.14
C LEU A 239 13.51 6.50 29.77
N ALA A 240 14.50 5.71 30.19
CA ALA A 240 15.76 6.21 30.75
C ALA A 240 16.63 6.95 29.71
N GLU A 241 16.50 6.62 28.43
CA GLU A 241 17.25 7.23 27.33
C GLU A 241 16.52 8.41 26.67
N LEU A 242 15.34 8.78 27.19
CA LEU A 242 14.63 9.95 26.73
C LEU A 242 15.42 11.22 27.09
N PRO A 243 15.51 12.20 26.17
CA PRO A 243 16.23 13.42 26.45
C PRO A 243 15.40 14.32 27.38
N PHE A 244 16.03 14.86 28.43
CA PHE A 244 15.41 15.77 29.37
C PHE A 244 16.27 17.01 29.64
N ASP A 245 15.63 18.18 29.64
CA ASP A 245 16.24 19.45 30.05
C ASP A 245 15.94 19.76 31.53
N ASN A 246 16.82 20.51 32.20
CA ASN A 246 16.54 21.02 33.55
C ASN A 246 15.33 21.96 33.51
N TYR A 247 14.40 21.78 34.46
CA TYR A 247 13.19 22.60 34.54
C TYR A 247 12.79 22.79 36.00
N THR A 248 12.67 24.05 36.42
CA THR A 248 12.26 24.39 37.78
C THR A 248 10.76 24.67 37.82
N VAL A 249 10.06 24.10 38.81
CA VAL A 249 8.65 24.41 39.09
C VAL A 249 8.50 24.95 40.50
N THR A 250 7.55 25.85 40.69
CA THR A 250 7.13 26.27 42.03
C THR A 250 6.07 25.29 42.53
N THR A 251 6.35 24.65 43.66
CA THR A 251 5.43 23.71 44.30
C THR A 251 4.24 24.44 44.92
N PRO A 252 3.13 23.75 45.26
CA PRO A 252 1.97 24.36 45.93
C PRO A 252 2.29 25.00 47.30
N VAL A 253 3.44 24.69 47.88
CA VAL A 253 3.94 25.28 49.13
C VAL A 253 4.95 26.43 48.90
N ASN A 254 4.99 26.98 47.67
CA ASN A 254 5.89 28.07 47.26
C ASN A 254 7.39 27.76 47.38
N VAL A 255 7.77 26.48 47.32
CA VAL A 255 9.17 26.05 47.26
C VAL A 255 9.53 25.72 45.82
N GLU A 256 10.70 26.16 45.36
CA GLU A 256 11.25 25.78 44.06
C GLU A 256 11.70 24.32 44.06
N TYR A 257 11.26 23.55 43.07
CA TYR A 257 11.70 22.17 42.82
C TYR A 257 12.40 22.10 41.47
N HIS A 258 13.68 21.70 41.48
CA HIS A 258 14.50 21.55 40.29
C HIS A 258 14.31 20.15 39.69
N GLY A 259 13.41 20.06 38.72
CA GLY A 259 13.09 18.83 38.00
C GLY A 259 13.67 18.79 36.59
N LYS A 260 13.08 17.91 35.78
CA LYS A 260 13.47 17.62 34.40
C LYS A 260 12.23 17.67 33.50
N LYS A 261 12.37 18.13 32.25
CA LYS A 261 11.27 18.20 31.25
C LYS A 261 11.71 17.57 29.93
N LEU A 262 10.84 16.74 29.35
CA LEU A 262 11.13 15.98 28.12
C LEU A 262 11.37 16.91 26.91
N THR A 263 12.43 16.65 26.14
CA THR A 263 12.76 17.36 24.89
C THR A 263 12.09 16.73 23.67
N LYS A 264 11.81 17.51 22.61
CA LYS A 264 11.02 17.09 21.44
C LYS A 264 11.70 16.08 20.48
N GLN A 265 12.82 15.46 20.83
CA GLN A 265 13.52 14.48 19.96
C GLN A 265 13.34 13.06 20.50
N ALA A 266 12.65 12.20 19.75
CA ALA A 266 12.46 10.79 20.09
C ALA A 266 13.64 9.94 19.58
N ARG A 267 14.19 9.07 20.44
CA ARG A 267 15.07 7.96 20.05
C ARG A 267 14.28 6.65 20.19
N CYS A 268 14.40 5.75 19.21
CA CYS A 268 13.76 4.42 19.26
C CYS A 268 14.70 3.40 19.89
N ILE A 269 14.15 2.51 20.72
CA ILE A 269 14.88 1.44 21.40
C ILE A 269 14.18 0.13 21.08
N SER A 270 14.98 -0.89 20.76
CA SER A 270 14.55 -2.20 20.23
C SER A 270 15.09 -3.34 21.07
#